data_AF-A0A4Y8C194-F1
#
_entry.id   AF-A0A4Y8C194-F1
#
_cell.length_a   1.000
_cell.length_b   1.000
_cell.length_c   1.000
_cell.angle_alpha   90.00
_cell.angle_beta   90.00
_cell.angle_gamma   90.00
#
_symmetry.space_group_name_H-M   'P 1'
#
loop_
_entity.id
_entity.type
_entity.pdbx_description
1 polymer ?
#
loop_
_entity_poly.entity_id
_entity_poly.type
_entity_poly.pdbx_seq_one_letter_code
_entity_poly.pdbx_strand_id
1 'polypeptide(L)' 'LDDLGQLSPNFISVTFGAGGSINSQNTLEVASLIQEEYQIPSIVHLPCIHSSKEKITQILQKCKEKNLNQILALRG' A
#
# COMPACT_ATOMS: atom_id res chain seq x y z
N LEU A 1 -5.50 14.72 2.92
CA LEU A 1 -4.21 14.34 3.56
C LEU A 1 -3.48 15.59 4.06
N ASP A 2 -3.78 16.76 3.52
CA ASP A 2 -3.14 18.05 3.82
C ASP A 2 -3.06 18.38 5.32
N ASP A 3 -4.17 18.27 6.05
CA ASP A 3 -4.17 18.56 7.50
C ASP A 3 -3.33 17.54 8.30
N LEU A 4 -3.34 16.27 7.90
CA LEU A 4 -2.59 15.21 8.58
C LEU A 4 -1.10 15.28 8.26
N GLY A 5 -0.72 15.72 7.06
CA GLY A 5 0.67 15.91 6.66
C GLY A 5 1.40 16.94 7.53
N GLN A 6 0.69 17.97 8.00
CA GLN A 6 1.24 18.99 8.91
C GLN A 6 1.68 18.41 10.27
N LEU A 7 1.14 17.25 10.67
CA LEU A 7 1.53 16.57 11.91
C LEU A 7 2.87 15.83 11.80
N SER A 8 3.52 15.85 10.62
CA SER A 8 4.81 15.18 10.38
C SER A 8 4.83 13.71 10.82
N PRO A 9 3.88 12.88 10.36
CA PRO A 9 3.82 11.48 10.78
C PRO A 9 5.06 10.72 10.29
N ASN A 10 5.53 9.75 11.08
CA ASN A 10 6.66 8.91 10.66
C ASN A 10 6.32 8.02 9.47
N PHE A 11 5.05 7.62 9.34
CA PHE A 11 4.54 6.89 8.18
C PHE A 11 3.01 6.98 8.13
N ILE A 12 2.44 6.64 6.96
CA ILE A 12 1.00 6.39 6.81
C ILE A 12 0.83 5.00 6.22
N SER A 13 -0.01 4.17 6.83
CA SER A 13 -0.33 2.84 6.32
C SER A 13 -1.63 2.85 5.53
N VAL A 14 -1.67 2.16 4.38
CA VAL A 14 -2.84 2.07 3.52
C VAL A 14 -3.38 0.64 3.56
N THR A 15 -4.64 0.50 3.95
CA THR A 15 -5.33 -0.79 4.02
C THR A 15 -5.57 -1.35 2.63
N PHE A 16 -5.33 -2.65 2.46
CA PHE A 16 -5.71 -3.38 1.26
C PHE A 16 -7.16 -3.84 1.38
N GLY A 17 -8.00 -3.53 0.40
CA GLY A 17 -9.41 -3.91 0.43
C GLY A 17 -9.60 -5.41 0.72
N ALA A 18 -10.44 -5.74 1.70
CA ALA A 18 -10.73 -7.12 2.08
C ALA A 18 -11.20 -7.94 0.87
N GLY A 19 -10.62 -9.13 0.67
CA GLY A 19 -10.97 -10.04 -0.42
C GLY A 19 -10.33 -9.77 -1.79
N GLY A 20 -9.39 -8.81 -1.89
CA GLY A 20 -8.63 -8.58 -3.12
C GLY A 20 -9.48 -8.11 -4.31
N SER A 21 -10.56 -7.37 -4.01
CA SER A 21 -11.46 -6.73 -4.98
C SER A 21 -10.79 -5.57 -5.74
N ILE A 22 -11.55 -4.94 -6.63
CA ILE A 22 -11.20 -3.76 -7.47
C ILE A 22 -10.43 -2.66 -6.71
N ASN A 23 -10.57 -2.59 -5.39
CA ASN A 23 -9.94 -1.60 -4.51
C ASN A 23 -8.43 -1.81 -4.27
N SER A 24 -7.84 -2.91 -4.75
CA SER A 24 -6.39 -3.16 -4.63
C SER A 24 -5.54 -2.22 -5.48
N GLN A 25 -6.03 -1.78 -6.65
CA GLN A 25 -5.35 -0.76 -7.47
C GLN A 25 -5.34 0.59 -6.74
N ASN A 26 -6.47 0.99 -6.16
CA ASN A 26 -6.58 2.20 -5.35
C ASN A 26 -5.60 2.20 -4.15
N THR A 27 -5.30 1.04 -3.57
CA THR A 27 -4.36 0.94 -2.45
C THR A 27 -2.95 1.39 -2.86
N LEU A 28 -2.46 0.91 -4.01
CA LEU A 28 -1.13 1.25 -4.50
C LEU A 28 -1.06 2.70 -4.98
N GLU A 29 -2.13 3.21 -5.58
CA GLU A 29 -2.22 4.62 -6.00
C GLU A 29 -2.19 5.57 -4.81
N VAL A 30 -2.98 5.29 -3.77
CA VAL A 30 -2.98 6.10 -2.54
C VAL A 30 -1.62 6.04 -1.85
N ALA A 31 -0.98 4.87 -1.78
CA ALA A 31 0.35 4.75 -1.20
C ALA A 31 1.40 5.55 -2.01
N SER A 32 1.36 5.48 -3.34
CA SER A 32 2.21 6.29 -4.24
C SER A 32 2.03 7.78 -3.98
N LEU A 33 0.76 8.24 -3.96
CA LEU A 33 0.40 9.64 -3.72
C LEU A 33 0.97 10.16 -2.40
N ILE A 34 0.91 9.35 -1.33
CA ILE A 34 1.45 9.71 -0.01
C ILE A 34 2.97 9.95 -0.09
N GLN A 35 3.72 9.09 -0.79
CA GLN A 35 5.17 9.26 -0.94
C GLN A 35 5.52 10.42 -1.88
N GLU A 36 4.83 10.55 -3.01
CA GLU A 36 5.16 11.50 -4.06
C GLU A 36 4.79 12.94 -3.66
N GLU A 37 3.56 13.16 -3.20
CA GLU A 37 3.05 14.50 -2.91
C GLU A 37 3.40 14.95 -1.49
N TYR A 38 3.25 14.05 -0.52
CA TYR A 38 3.40 14.41 0.91
C TYR A 38 4.79 14.09 1.47
N GLN A 39 5.65 13.42 0.71
CA GLN A 39 7.00 13.00 1.14
C GLN A 39 7.00 12.20 2.46
N ILE A 40 5.89 11.52 2.75
CA ILE A 40 5.72 10.70 3.95
C ILE A 40 5.93 9.23 3.54
N PRO A 41 6.68 8.44 4.31
CA PRO A 41 6.80 7.01 4.04
C PRO A 41 5.42 6.31 4.10
N SER A 42 5.05 5.59 3.05
CA SER A 42 3.80 4.82 3.01
C SER A 42 4.04 3.33 3.25
N ILE A 43 3.17 2.67 4.02
CA ILE A 43 3.18 1.21 4.22
C ILE A 43 1.96 0.59 3.56
N VAL A 44 2.16 -0.37 2.66
CA VAL A 44 1.07 -1.10 1.99
C VAL A 44 0.70 -2.32 2.82
N HIS A 45 -0.55 -2.42 3.25
CA HIS A 45 -1.05 -3.67 3.82
C HIS A 45 -1.10 -4.75 2.74
N LEU A 46 -0.72 -5.97 3.06
CA LEU A 46 -0.77 -7.09 2.14
C LEU A 46 -1.38 -8.32 2.83
N PRO A 47 -2.71 -8.44 2.84
CA PRO A 47 -3.42 -9.66 3.19
C PRO A 47 -3.15 -10.75 2.14
N CYS A 48 -2.96 -11.98 2.62
CA CYS A 48 -2.65 -13.14 1.79
C CYS A 48 -3.81 -14.14 1.68
N ILE A 49 -4.92 -13.96 2.42
CA ILE A 49 -6.06 -14.88 2.35
C ILE A 49 -6.66 -14.88 0.93
N HIS A 50 -7.01 -16.07 0.44
CA HIS A 50 -7.57 -16.26 -0.91
C HIS A 50 -6.71 -15.72 -2.07
N SER A 51 -5.41 -15.48 -1.85
CA SER A 51 -4.47 -15.05 -2.89
C SER A 51 -3.50 -16.17 -3.26
N SER A 52 -3.28 -16.39 -4.56
CA SER A 52 -2.24 -17.31 -5.02
C SER A 52 -0.86 -16.66 -4.91
N LYS A 53 0.19 -17.49 -4.93
CA LYS A 53 1.59 -17.01 -4.93
C LYS A 53 1.86 -16.07 -6.12
N GLU A 54 1.31 -16.38 -7.28
CA GLU A 54 1.43 -15.59 -8.50
C GLU A 54 0.80 -14.21 -8.32
N LYS A 55 -0.41 -14.15 -7.73
CA LYS A 55 -1.10 -12.89 -7.43
C LYS A 55 -0.29 -12.01 -6.47
N ILE A 56 0.26 -12.60 -5.41
CA ILE A 56 1.12 -11.87 -4.46
C ILE A 56 2.39 -11.36 -5.15
N THR A 57 3.02 -12.18 -5.98
CA THR A 57 4.23 -11.80 -6.74
C THR A 57 3.94 -10.62 -7.66
N GLN A 58 2.81 -10.63 -8.36
CA GLN A 58 2.38 -9.51 -9.22
C GLN A 58 2.14 -8.22 -8.42
N ILE A 59 1.52 -8.31 -7.25
CA ILE A 59 1.31 -7.14 -6.38
C ILE A 59 2.66 -6.57 -5.92
N LEU A 60 3.58 -7.42 -5.45
CA LEU A 60 4.91 -6.99 -5.02
C LEU A 60 5.72 -6.35 -6.16
N GLN A 61 5.58 -6.87 -7.38
CA GLN A 61 6.22 -6.27 -8.55
C GLN A 61 5.68 -4.86 -8.81
N LYS A 62 4.36 -4.66 -8.76
CA LYS A 62 3.74 -3.33 -8.89
C LYS A 62 4.16 -2.38 -7.76
N CYS A 63 4.26 -2.87 -6.52
CA CYS A 63 4.80 -2.08 -5.42
C CYS A 63 6.22 -1.60 -5.74
N LYS A 64 7.08 -2.50 -6.23
CA LYS A 64 8.45 -2.18 -6.60
C LYS A 64 8.54 -1.16 -7.75
N GLU A 65 7.71 -1.29 -8.77
CA GLU A 65 7.61 -0.34 -9.89
C GLU A 65 7.23 1.08 -9.42
N LYS A 66 6.48 1.18 -8.32
CA LYS A 66 6.07 2.44 -7.68
C LYS A 66 6.96 2.87 -6.51
N ASN A 67 8.09 2.20 -6.28
CA ASN A 67 8.98 2.45 -5.14
C ASN A 67 8.34 2.26 -3.74
N LEU A 68 7.23 1.51 -3.67
CA LEU A 68 6.53 1.16 -2.44
C LEU A 68 7.25 -0.01 -1.74
N ASN A 69 8.32 0.32 -1.02
CA ASN A 69 9.24 -0.66 -0.43
C ASN A 69 8.87 -1.11 1.00
N GLN A 70 7.80 -0.58 1.59
CA GLN A 70 7.34 -0.95 2.93
C GLN A 70 6.01 -1.69 2.85
N ILE A 71 6.03 -2.96 3.27
CA ILE A 71 4.89 -3.87 3.21
C ILE A 71 4.57 -4.38 4.61
N LEU A 72 3.31 -4.30 5.01
CA LEU A 72 2.78 -4.96 6.20
C LEU A 72 2.13 -6.28 5.79
N ALA A 73 2.84 -7.39 5.98
CA ALA A 73 2.33 -8.72 5.69
C ALA A 73 1.28 -9.15 6.73
N LEU A 74 0.08 -9.53 6.26
CA LEU A 74 -1.05 -9.88 7.12
C LEU A 74 -1.61 -11.26 6.73
N ARG A 75 -2.10 -12.01 7.72
CA ARG A 75 -2.73 -13.32 7.50
C ARG A 75 -4.03 -13.24 6.70
N GLY A 76 -4.84 -12.22 7.02
CA GLY A 76 -6.19 -12.04 6.48
C GLY A 76 -6.20 -11.68 5.02
#